data_AF-A0A6A6F5K6-F1
#
_entry.id   AF-A0A6A6F5K6-F1
#
_cell.length_a   1.000
_cell.length_b   1.000
_cell.length_c   1.000
_cell.angle_alpha   90.00
_cell.angle_beta   90.00
_cell.angle_gamma   90.00
#
_symmetry.space_group_name_H-M   'P 1'
#
loop_
_entity.id
_entity.type
_entity.pdbx_description
1 polymer ?
#
loop_
_entity_poly.entity_id
_entity_poly.type
_entity_poly.pdbx_seq_one_letter_code
_entity_poly.pdbx_strand_id
1 'polypeptide(L)'
;MPNPTDSAVTRGSNFPPAGIPVGMLELLVYYPNHFNVVEVVERAAREGWSAPLMSRVQLWARGMCTKQHYERRNDTMRQQISAAFRQSGTTMTAFRASPAGRPFNGTDGPQFSRLYEVGNIDLGASATGAPFLHQLLNGVVNFPTGADAGQLTKALRFAQSQGNAYLSRMTTDDLPAIIAQQNLRSPNDAATPNWDKAAHQRAEILVPKP
;
A
#
# COMPACT_ATOMS: atom_id res chain seq x y z
N MET A 1 -18.56 15.50 7.91
CA MET A 1 -17.09 15.51 8.09
C MET A 1 -16.47 14.55 7.09
N PRO A 2 -15.42 14.94 6.36
CA PRO A 2 -14.66 14.03 5.47
C PRO A 2 -14.15 12.83 6.26
N ASN A 3 -14.00 11.66 5.63
CA ASN A 3 -13.39 10.53 6.31
C ASN A 3 -11.90 10.86 6.49
N PRO A 4 -11.32 10.82 7.70
CA PRO A 4 -9.92 11.20 7.92
C PRO A 4 -8.90 10.32 7.18
N THR A 5 -9.37 9.27 6.50
CA THR A 5 -8.58 8.39 5.62
C THR A 5 -8.86 8.59 4.14
N ASP A 6 -9.63 9.60 3.76
CA ASP A 6 -9.80 9.99 2.36
C ASP A 6 -8.45 10.50 1.85
N SER A 7 -7.62 9.55 1.39
CA SER A 7 -6.44 9.87 0.62
C SER A 7 -6.85 10.72 -0.57
N ALA A 8 -6.07 11.74 -0.87
CA ALA A 8 -6.25 12.52 -2.09
C ALA A 8 -5.92 11.68 -3.35
N VAL A 9 -5.32 10.50 -3.17
CA VAL A 9 -5.19 9.48 -4.22
C VAL A 9 -6.55 8.86 -4.49
N THR A 10 -7.08 9.14 -5.67
CA THR A 10 -8.35 8.58 -6.14
C THR A 10 -8.26 7.07 -6.33
N ARG A 11 -9.40 6.39 -6.22
CA ARG A 11 -9.49 4.98 -6.60
C ARG A 11 -9.06 4.82 -8.06
N GLY A 12 -8.22 3.83 -8.33
CA GLY A 12 -7.73 3.53 -9.67
C GLY A 12 -6.60 4.43 -10.17
N SER A 13 -6.05 5.33 -9.35
CA SER A 13 -4.77 5.97 -9.68
C SER A 13 -3.67 4.92 -9.86
N ASN A 14 -2.79 5.10 -10.83
CA ASN A 14 -1.71 4.15 -11.09
C ASN A 14 -0.79 4.02 -9.86
N PHE A 15 -0.29 2.81 -9.64
CA PHE A 15 0.85 2.61 -8.75
C PHE A 15 2.12 3.23 -9.33
N PRO A 16 3.22 3.35 -8.56
CA PRO A 16 4.49 3.79 -9.11
C PRO A 16 4.91 2.90 -10.29
N PRO A 17 5.67 3.45 -11.26
CA PRO A 17 6.16 2.69 -12.41
C PRO A 17 6.87 1.39 -12.01
N ALA A 18 6.83 0.41 -12.92
CA ALA A 18 7.56 -0.84 -12.77
C ALA A 18 9.03 -0.61 -12.42
N GLY A 19 9.60 -1.50 -11.62
CA GLY A 19 10.97 -1.37 -11.10
C GLY A 19 11.12 -0.53 -9.83
N ILE A 20 10.05 0.06 -9.29
CA ILE A 20 10.04 0.65 -7.95
C ILE A 20 9.39 -0.33 -6.96
N PRO A 21 10.17 -0.97 -6.06
CA PRO A 21 9.63 -1.82 -5.01
C PRO A 21 8.71 -1.03 -4.07
N VAL A 22 7.50 -1.54 -3.85
CA VAL A 22 6.54 -0.98 -2.88
C VAL A 22 6.12 -2.06 -1.89
N GLY A 23 6.38 -1.82 -0.60
CA GLY A 23 5.98 -2.71 0.48
C GLY A 23 4.50 -2.57 0.85
N MET A 24 3.93 -3.56 1.55
CA MET A 24 2.54 -3.51 2.01
C MET A 24 2.27 -2.31 2.93
N LEU A 25 3.23 -1.94 3.79
CA LEU A 25 3.08 -0.75 4.63
C LEU A 25 2.99 0.53 3.79
N GLU A 26 3.79 0.65 2.73
CA GLU A 26 3.73 1.79 1.82
C GLU A 26 2.41 1.83 1.03
N LEU A 27 1.90 0.68 0.59
CA LEU A 27 0.57 0.57 -0.01
C LEU A 27 -0.53 1.04 0.95
N LEU A 28 -0.48 0.60 2.21
CA LEU A 28 -1.44 1.03 3.23
C LEU A 28 -1.38 2.53 3.49
N VAL A 29 -0.18 3.12 3.53
CA VAL A 29 0.01 4.54 3.86
C VAL A 29 -0.35 5.45 2.69
N TYR A 30 0.08 5.14 1.47
CA TYR A 30 -0.03 6.04 0.31
C TYR A 30 -1.18 5.70 -0.64
N TYR A 31 -1.59 4.43 -0.69
CA TYR A 31 -2.67 3.93 -1.57
C TYR A 31 -3.81 3.26 -0.78
N PRO A 32 -4.39 3.91 0.25
CA PRO A 32 -5.35 3.25 1.14
C PRO A 32 -6.68 2.89 0.46
N ASN A 33 -6.91 3.35 -0.76
CA ASN A 33 -8.12 3.14 -1.53
C ASN A 33 -8.02 1.99 -2.55
N HIS A 34 -6.86 1.32 -2.64
CA HIS A 34 -6.57 0.30 -3.65
C HIS A 34 -6.78 -1.14 -3.17
N PHE A 35 -7.28 -1.33 -1.95
CA PHE A 35 -7.63 -2.67 -1.42
C PHE A 35 -8.96 -3.19 -1.96
N ASN A 36 -9.50 -2.53 -2.99
CA ASN A 36 -10.55 -3.05 -3.86
C ASN A 36 -9.99 -3.80 -5.09
N VAL A 37 -8.67 -3.88 -5.24
CA VAL A 37 -7.98 -4.64 -6.30
C VAL A 37 -7.56 -6.00 -5.75
N VAL A 38 -7.92 -7.09 -6.42
CA VAL A 38 -7.79 -8.45 -5.86
C VAL A 38 -6.34 -8.82 -5.60
N GLU A 39 -5.42 -8.49 -6.51
CA GLU A 39 -3.99 -8.78 -6.41
C GLU A 39 -3.36 -8.17 -5.15
N VAL A 40 -3.75 -6.92 -4.82
CA VAL A 40 -3.29 -6.22 -3.62
C VAL A 40 -3.78 -6.94 -2.36
N VAL A 41 -5.04 -7.37 -2.36
CA VAL A 41 -5.65 -8.05 -1.23
C VAL A 41 -5.12 -9.48 -1.07
N GLU A 42 -4.88 -10.20 -2.17
CA GLU A 42 -4.26 -11.52 -2.15
C GLU A 42 -2.85 -11.45 -1.54
N ARG A 43 -2.03 -10.48 -1.99
CA ARG A 43 -0.71 -10.21 -1.40
C ARG A 43 -0.80 -9.97 0.10
N ALA A 44 -1.70 -9.09 0.52
CA ALA A 44 -1.92 -8.77 1.93
C ALA A 44 -2.34 -10.02 2.73
N ALA A 45 -3.32 -10.77 2.23
CA ALA A 45 -3.89 -11.92 2.93
C ALA A 45 -2.89 -13.06 3.11
N ARG A 46 -2.02 -13.31 2.12
CA ARG A 46 -1.00 -14.36 2.19
C ARG A 46 0.01 -14.09 3.31
N GLU A 47 0.37 -12.82 3.52
CA GLU A 47 1.32 -12.42 4.58
C GLU A 47 0.64 -12.04 5.91
N GLY A 48 -0.59 -12.48 6.11
CA GLY A 48 -1.29 -12.37 7.40
C GLY A 48 -1.98 -11.03 7.67
N TRP A 49 -1.92 -10.08 6.74
CA TRP A 49 -2.54 -8.77 6.92
C TRP A 49 -4.07 -8.89 6.99
N SER A 50 -4.61 -8.48 8.14
CA SER A 50 -6.04 -8.50 8.41
C SER A 50 -6.66 -7.11 8.24
N ALA A 51 -7.96 -7.05 7.90
CA ALA A 51 -8.68 -5.77 7.80
C ALA A 51 -8.56 -4.91 9.08
N PRO A 52 -8.65 -5.49 10.30
CA PRO A 52 -8.35 -4.78 11.55
C PRO A 52 -6.97 -4.10 11.56
N LEU A 53 -5.90 -4.84 11.27
CA LEU A 53 -4.54 -4.30 11.33
C LEU A 53 -4.30 -3.25 10.24
N MET A 54 -4.73 -3.54 9.00
CA MET A 54 -4.61 -2.61 7.88
C MET A 54 -5.32 -1.28 8.16
N SER A 55 -6.51 -1.34 8.76
CA SER A 55 -7.27 -0.14 9.14
C SER A 55 -6.59 0.66 10.23
N ARG A 56 -5.99 0.00 11.22
CA ARG A 56 -5.18 0.65 12.26
C ARG A 56 -3.96 1.34 11.68
N VAL A 57 -3.23 0.67 10.79
CA VAL A 57 -2.07 1.27 10.09
C VAL A 57 -2.50 2.53 9.33
N GLN A 58 -3.59 2.46 8.56
CA GLN A 58 -4.09 3.60 7.78
C GLN A 58 -4.45 4.80 8.67
N LEU A 59 -5.06 4.55 9.83
CA LEU A 59 -5.41 5.60 10.78
C LEU A 59 -4.20 6.15 11.52
N TRP A 60 -3.29 5.27 11.96
CA TRP A 60 -2.04 5.66 12.59
C TRP A 60 -1.19 6.53 11.66
N ALA A 61 -1.08 6.16 10.38
CA ALA A 61 -0.38 6.94 9.37
C ALA A 61 -0.90 8.38 9.25
N ARG A 62 -2.19 8.59 9.57
CA ARG A 62 -2.87 9.88 9.54
C ARG A 62 -3.03 10.54 10.93
N GLY A 63 -2.49 9.93 11.99
CA GLY A 63 -2.58 10.47 13.36
C GLY A 63 -3.97 10.37 13.99
N MET A 64 -4.84 9.52 13.44
CA MET A 64 -6.28 9.48 13.75
C MET A 64 -6.73 8.11 14.30
N CYS A 65 -5.86 7.41 15.02
CA CYS A 65 -6.12 6.08 15.58
C CYS A 65 -7.02 6.13 16.83
N THR A 66 -8.27 6.56 16.66
CA THR A 66 -9.30 6.56 17.71
C THR A 66 -10.33 5.45 17.45
N LYS A 67 -10.98 4.94 18.51
CA LYS A 67 -12.05 3.93 18.40
C LYS A 67 -13.12 4.26 17.36
N GLN A 68 -13.62 5.51 17.36
CA GLN A 68 -14.65 5.95 16.42
C GLN A 68 -14.20 5.88 14.96
N HIS A 69 -12.97 6.32 14.66
CA HIS A 69 -12.44 6.24 13.30
C HIS A 69 -12.10 4.81 12.89
N TYR A 70 -11.68 3.98 13.85
CA TYR A 70 -11.36 2.58 13.62
C TYR A 70 -12.54 1.77 13.10
N GLU A 71 -13.71 1.84 13.74
CA GLU A 71 -14.88 1.06 13.33
C GLU A 71 -15.26 1.37 11.87
N ARG A 72 -15.38 2.67 11.54
CA ARG A 72 -15.70 3.12 10.18
C ARG A 72 -14.65 2.70 9.16
N ARG A 73 -13.37 2.78 9.50
CA ARG A 73 -12.29 2.41 8.58
C ARG A 73 -12.21 0.91 8.37
N ASN A 74 -12.39 0.13 9.44
CA ASN A 74 -12.43 -1.33 9.37
C ASN A 74 -13.59 -1.81 8.50
N ASP A 75 -14.77 -1.21 8.61
CA ASP A 75 -15.89 -1.53 7.73
C ASP A 75 -15.59 -1.17 6.28
N THR A 76 -14.98 0.00 6.04
CA THR A 76 -14.55 0.41 4.68
C THR A 76 -13.55 -0.57 4.10
N MET A 77 -12.54 -1.00 4.88
CA MET A 77 -11.53 -1.97 4.45
C MET A 77 -12.17 -3.33 4.14
N ARG A 78 -13.08 -3.82 4.99
CA ARG A 78 -13.82 -5.06 4.74
C ARG A 78 -14.67 -4.98 3.47
N GLN A 79 -15.29 -3.83 3.20
CA GLN A 79 -16.05 -3.60 1.98
C GLN A 79 -15.14 -3.61 0.74
N GLN A 80 -13.98 -2.94 0.79
CA GLN A 80 -13.00 -2.96 -0.30
C GLN A 80 -12.54 -4.39 -0.61
N ILE A 81 -12.13 -5.13 0.42
CA ILE A 81 -11.73 -6.54 0.30
C ILE A 81 -12.85 -7.40 -0.30
N SER A 82 -14.08 -7.24 0.19
CA SER A 82 -15.22 -8.02 -0.30
C SER A 82 -15.54 -7.70 -1.76
N ALA A 83 -15.42 -6.43 -2.15
CA ALA A 83 -15.60 -6.01 -3.53
C ALA A 83 -14.53 -6.59 -4.46
N ALA A 84 -13.26 -6.58 -4.03
CA ALA A 84 -12.14 -7.13 -4.79
C ALA A 84 -12.36 -8.62 -5.14
N PHE A 85 -12.68 -9.44 -4.15
CA PHE A 85 -12.93 -10.87 -4.37
C PHE A 85 -14.21 -11.14 -5.16
N ARG A 86 -15.26 -10.33 -4.97
CA ARG A 86 -16.48 -10.46 -5.78
C ARG A 86 -16.18 -10.21 -7.26
N GLN A 87 -15.37 -9.20 -7.57
CA GLN A 87 -14.98 -8.87 -8.93
C GLN A 87 -14.10 -9.95 -9.57
N SER A 88 -13.27 -10.64 -8.78
CA SER A 88 -12.49 -11.79 -9.25
C SER A 88 -13.28 -13.11 -9.32
N GLY A 89 -14.57 -13.10 -9.00
CA GLY A 89 -15.44 -14.28 -9.08
C GLY A 89 -15.27 -15.28 -7.93
N THR A 90 -14.72 -14.86 -6.79
CA THR A 90 -14.50 -15.73 -5.62
C THR A 90 -14.81 -15.01 -4.30
N THR A 91 -14.45 -15.62 -3.17
CA THR A 91 -14.58 -15.03 -1.83
C THR A 91 -13.26 -15.12 -1.09
N MET A 92 -13.02 -14.22 -0.14
CA MET A 92 -11.86 -14.28 0.74
C MET A 92 -11.75 -15.65 1.45
N THR A 93 -12.88 -16.22 1.88
CA THR A 93 -12.92 -17.53 2.55
C THR A 93 -12.46 -18.64 1.60
N ALA A 94 -12.99 -18.67 0.37
CA ALA A 94 -12.58 -19.65 -0.64
C ALA A 94 -11.11 -19.50 -1.03
N PHE A 95 -10.65 -18.26 -1.21
CA PHE A 95 -9.24 -17.95 -1.48
C PHE A 95 -8.33 -18.49 -0.38
N ARG A 96 -8.60 -18.20 0.90
CA ARG A 96 -7.80 -18.67 2.04
C ARG A 96 -7.77 -20.19 2.18
N ALA A 97 -8.84 -20.88 1.77
CA ALA A 97 -8.89 -22.34 1.76
C ALA A 97 -8.11 -22.96 0.57
N SER A 98 -7.83 -22.16 -0.47
CA SER A 98 -7.12 -22.61 -1.66
C SER A 98 -5.59 -22.67 -1.45
N PRO A 99 -4.84 -23.40 -2.30
CA PRO A 99 -3.38 -23.34 -2.31
C PRO A 99 -2.83 -21.91 -2.51
N ALA A 100 -3.52 -21.07 -3.31
CA ALA A 100 -3.12 -19.69 -3.57
C ALA A 100 -3.24 -18.78 -2.35
N GLY A 101 -4.09 -19.14 -1.37
CA GLY A 101 -4.27 -18.38 -0.13
C GLY A 101 -3.28 -18.73 0.98
N ARG A 102 -2.38 -19.69 0.76
CA ARG A 102 -1.35 -20.06 1.74
C ARG A 102 -0.25 -18.98 1.78
N PRO A 103 0.43 -18.79 2.92
CA PRO A 103 1.57 -17.88 3.00
C PRO A 103 2.63 -18.20 1.94
N PHE A 104 3.36 -17.18 1.51
CA PHE A 104 4.41 -17.42 0.54
C PHE A 104 5.47 -18.37 1.08
N ASN A 105 5.84 -19.35 0.27
CA ASN A 105 7.03 -20.14 0.45
C ASN A 105 7.93 -19.93 -0.77
N GLY A 106 9.25 -20.01 -0.61
CA GLY A 106 10.21 -19.74 -1.70
C GLY A 106 10.11 -20.66 -2.92
N THR A 107 9.11 -21.53 -2.99
CA THR A 107 8.78 -22.43 -4.10
C THR A 107 7.54 -21.99 -4.88
N ASP A 108 6.89 -20.90 -4.49
CA ASP A 108 5.78 -20.31 -5.24
C ASP A 108 6.26 -19.84 -6.62
N GLY A 109 5.56 -20.27 -7.66
CA GLY A 109 5.91 -19.95 -9.05
C GLY A 109 5.85 -18.46 -9.40
N PRO A 110 6.36 -18.06 -10.58
CA PRO A 110 6.51 -16.67 -11.01
C PRO A 110 5.18 -15.90 -11.09
N GLN A 111 4.04 -16.59 -11.20
CA GLN A 111 2.72 -15.95 -11.15
C GLN A 111 2.44 -15.22 -9.83
N PHE A 112 3.18 -15.54 -8.76
CA PHE A 112 2.99 -14.92 -7.46
C PHE A 112 4.04 -13.84 -7.15
N SER A 113 5.22 -13.88 -7.78
CA SER A 113 6.20 -12.78 -7.65
C SER A 113 5.68 -11.49 -8.30
N ARG A 114 4.82 -11.59 -9.33
CA ARG A 114 4.17 -10.43 -9.96
C ARG A 114 3.37 -9.55 -8.99
N LEU A 115 2.90 -10.11 -7.86
CA LEU A 115 2.16 -9.34 -6.84
C LEU A 115 3.05 -8.28 -6.16
N TYR A 116 4.37 -8.45 -6.19
CA TYR A 116 5.34 -7.51 -5.63
C TYR A 116 5.82 -6.46 -6.64
N GLU A 117 5.47 -6.61 -7.91
CA GLU A 117 5.71 -5.63 -8.97
C GLU A 117 4.43 -4.82 -9.20
N VAL A 118 4.17 -3.88 -8.29
CA VAL A 118 2.88 -3.16 -8.23
C VAL A 118 2.56 -2.35 -9.49
N GLY A 119 3.58 -1.92 -10.25
CA GLY A 119 3.40 -1.22 -11.51
C GLY A 119 2.73 -2.06 -12.61
N ASN A 120 2.69 -3.39 -12.45
CA ASN A 120 2.05 -4.31 -13.41
C ASN A 120 0.67 -4.81 -12.94
N ILE A 121 0.16 -4.32 -11.80
CA ILE A 121 -1.17 -4.71 -11.31
C ILE A 121 -2.24 -4.04 -12.16
N ASP A 122 -3.19 -4.85 -12.66
CA ASP A 122 -4.33 -4.36 -13.42
C ASP A 122 -5.34 -3.67 -12.49
N LEU A 123 -5.56 -2.37 -12.69
CA LEU A 123 -6.54 -1.58 -11.95
C LEU A 123 -7.94 -1.63 -12.60
N GLY A 124 -8.07 -2.36 -13.71
CA GLY A 124 -9.28 -2.48 -14.52
C GLY A 124 -9.69 -1.14 -15.15
N ALA A 125 -10.99 -1.05 -15.50
CA ALA A 125 -11.58 0.13 -16.14
C ALA A 125 -11.55 1.42 -15.30
N SER A 126 -11.04 1.37 -14.06
CA SER A 126 -10.94 2.52 -13.15
C SER A 126 -9.59 3.23 -13.21
N ALA A 127 -8.66 2.82 -14.08
CA ALA A 127 -7.34 3.45 -14.18
C ALA A 127 -7.44 4.95 -14.51
N THR A 128 -6.94 5.83 -13.63
CA THR A 128 -7.04 7.30 -13.77
C THR A 128 -5.72 8.01 -14.05
N GLY A 129 -4.62 7.27 -14.20
CA GLY A 129 -3.28 7.82 -14.45
C GLY A 129 -2.46 8.02 -13.18
N ALA A 130 -1.24 8.55 -13.36
CA ALA A 130 -0.28 8.77 -12.28
C ALA A 130 -0.75 9.88 -11.31
N PRO A 131 -0.90 9.59 -10.01
CA PRO A 131 -1.25 10.61 -9.02
C PRO A 131 -0.07 11.56 -8.79
N PHE A 132 -0.40 12.80 -8.41
CA PHE A 132 0.60 13.79 -7.99
C PHE A 132 1.23 13.41 -6.65
N LEU A 133 2.50 13.77 -6.43
CA LEU A 133 3.21 13.42 -5.19
C LEU A 133 2.56 14.03 -3.94
N HIS A 134 1.99 15.24 -4.05
CA HIS A 134 1.24 15.84 -2.93
C HIS A 134 0.00 15.02 -2.56
N GLN A 135 -0.63 14.31 -3.50
CA GLN A 135 -1.82 13.51 -3.21
C GLN A 135 -1.47 12.30 -2.34
N LEU A 136 -0.32 11.64 -2.59
CA LEU A 136 0.18 10.54 -1.75
C LEU A 136 0.51 11.01 -0.32
N LEU A 137 1.08 12.20 -0.21
CA LEU A 137 1.52 12.78 1.06
C LEU A 137 0.38 13.38 1.89
N ASN A 138 -0.78 13.62 1.29
CA ASN A 138 -1.86 14.35 1.94
C ASN A 138 -2.33 13.65 3.24
N GLY A 139 -2.21 14.41 4.34
CA GLY A 139 -2.56 13.96 5.69
C GLY A 139 -1.60 12.94 6.32
N VAL A 140 -0.55 12.50 5.64
CA VAL A 140 0.44 11.56 6.22
C VAL A 140 1.24 12.30 7.29
N VAL A 141 1.17 11.82 8.53
CA VAL A 141 1.95 12.32 9.66
C VAL A 141 2.98 11.29 10.13
N ASN A 142 2.61 10.01 10.11
CA ASN A 142 3.50 8.90 10.48
C ASN A 142 3.91 8.16 9.19
N PHE A 143 5.13 8.43 8.76
CA PHE A 143 5.73 7.83 7.56
C PHE A 143 6.31 6.45 7.87
N PRO A 144 6.35 5.52 6.89
CA PRO A 144 7.23 4.36 6.97
C PRO A 144 8.68 4.78 7.27
N THR A 145 9.38 4.03 8.11
CA THR A 145 10.76 4.34 8.53
C THR A 145 11.62 3.08 8.55
N GLY A 146 12.95 3.25 8.58
CA GLY A 146 13.88 2.13 8.72
C GLY A 146 13.71 1.10 7.60
N ALA A 147 13.51 -0.17 7.97
CA ALA A 147 13.30 -1.25 7.03
C ALA A 147 11.96 -1.15 6.26
N ASP A 148 10.98 -0.39 6.74
CA ASP A 148 9.69 -0.21 6.05
C ASP A 148 9.71 0.93 5.02
N ALA A 149 10.76 1.76 5.03
CA ALA A 149 10.91 2.86 4.07
C ALA A 149 11.61 2.37 2.80
N GLY A 150 10.79 2.05 1.79
CA GLY A 150 11.25 1.75 0.44
C GLY A 150 11.74 2.98 -0.33
N GLN A 151 12.11 2.77 -1.60
CA GLN A 151 12.43 3.86 -2.51
C GLN A 151 11.28 4.85 -2.66
N LEU A 152 10.03 4.38 -2.68
CA LEU A 152 8.85 5.24 -2.74
C LEU A 152 8.83 6.24 -1.57
N THR A 153 8.88 5.75 -0.33
CA THR A 153 8.90 6.63 0.86
C THR A 153 10.08 7.60 0.81
N LYS A 154 11.27 7.13 0.48
CA LYS A 154 12.47 7.98 0.42
C LYS A 154 12.34 9.08 -0.63
N ALA A 155 11.82 8.76 -1.82
CA ALA A 155 11.60 9.70 -2.90
C ALA A 155 10.51 10.72 -2.55
N LEU A 156 9.41 10.28 -1.92
CA LEU A 156 8.35 11.17 -1.44
C LEU A 156 8.86 12.13 -0.36
N ARG A 157 9.71 11.66 0.56
CA ARG A 157 10.33 12.50 1.60
C ARG A 157 11.32 13.50 1.02
N PHE A 158 12.07 13.12 0.00
CA PHE A 158 12.89 14.06 -0.76
C PHE A 158 12.03 15.11 -1.46
N ALA A 159 11.00 14.69 -2.20
CA ALA A 159 10.11 15.62 -2.90
C ALA A 159 9.41 16.58 -1.91
N GLN A 160 9.07 16.09 -0.72
CA GLN A 160 8.52 16.91 0.36
C GLN A 160 9.51 17.98 0.85
N SER A 161 10.80 17.67 0.92
CA SER A 161 11.83 18.64 1.33
C SER A 161 12.06 19.75 0.31
N GLN A 162 11.67 19.54 -0.95
CA GLN A 162 11.69 20.57 -2.01
C GLN A 162 10.50 21.55 -1.93
N GLY A 163 9.48 21.23 -1.11
CA GLY A 163 8.32 22.10 -0.86
C GLY A 163 7.14 21.90 -1.81
N ASN A 164 6.04 22.58 -1.51
CA ASN A 164 4.74 22.35 -2.16
C ASN A 164 4.74 22.59 -3.68
N ALA A 165 5.47 23.60 -4.15
CA ALA A 165 5.56 23.88 -5.58
C ALA A 165 6.17 22.72 -6.37
N TYR A 166 7.12 22.00 -5.78
CA TYR A 166 7.71 20.79 -6.37
C TYR A 166 6.71 19.64 -6.36
N LEU A 167 6.07 19.38 -5.20
CA LEU A 167 5.08 18.31 -5.03
C LEU A 167 3.84 18.44 -5.93
N SER A 168 3.45 19.67 -6.28
CA SER A 168 2.31 19.93 -7.16
C SER A 168 2.63 19.79 -8.65
N ARG A 169 3.91 19.74 -9.03
CA ARG A 169 4.36 19.57 -10.42
C ARG A 169 4.75 18.13 -10.75
N MET A 170 5.13 17.36 -9.74
CA MET A 170 5.59 15.99 -9.89
C MET A 170 4.48 14.98 -9.66
N THR A 171 4.54 13.89 -10.40
CA THR A 171 3.68 12.70 -10.32
C THR A 171 4.50 11.48 -9.95
N THR A 172 3.83 10.34 -9.75
CA THR A 172 4.53 9.07 -9.54
C THR A 172 5.41 8.64 -10.71
N ASP A 173 5.15 9.14 -11.93
CA ASP A 173 5.97 8.85 -13.11
C ASP A 173 7.36 9.52 -13.05
N ASP A 174 7.51 10.55 -12.21
CA ASP A 174 8.78 11.25 -11.99
C ASP A 174 9.68 10.55 -10.96
N LEU A 175 9.15 9.56 -10.23
CA LEU A 175 9.88 8.86 -9.18
C LEU A 175 11.16 8.15 -9.66
N PRO A 176 11.22 7.48 -10.83
CA PRO A 176 12.46 6.89 -11.32
C PRO A 176 13.60 7.91 -11.46
N ALA A 177 13.30 9.10 -11.97
CA ALA A 177 14.30 10.16 -12.13
C ALA A 177 14.77 10.67 -10.76
N ILE A 178 13.86 10.89 -9.82
CA ILE A 178 14.19 11.29 -8.44
C ILE A 178 15.06 10.23 -7.76
N ILE A 179 14.68 8.96 -7.87
CA ILE A 179 15.39 7.82 -7.27
C ILE A 179 16.82 7.72 -7.83
N ALA A 180 16.97 7.84 -9.14
CA ALA A 180 18.28 7.80 -9.80
C ALA A 180 19.16 8.99 -9.39
N GLN A 181 18.62 10.22 -9.45
CA GLN A 181 19.35 11.44 -9.10
C GLN A 181 19.83 11.43 -7.64
N GLN A 182 19.02 10.91 -6.73
CA GLN A 182 19.31 10.88 -5.30
C GLN A 182 19.98 9.57 -4.86
N ASN A 183 20.27 8.65 -5.79
CA ASN A 183 20.84 7.32 -5.52
C ASN A 183 20.10 6.58 -4.38
N LEU A 184 18.76 6.65 -4.39
CA LEU A 184 17.93 6.08 -3.34
C LEU A 184 17.91 4.56 -3.48
N ARG A 185 18.21 3.86 -2.39
CA ARG A 185 18.25 2.39 -2.37
C ARG A 185 17.10 1.82 -1.55
N SER A 186 16.54 0.71 -2.02
CA SER A 186 15.59 -0.08 -1.25
C SER A 186 16.30 -0.94 -0.21
N PRO A 187 15.59 -1.39 0.84
CA PRO A 187 16.07 -2.48 1.70
C PRO A 187 16.40 -3.75 0.91
N ASN A 188 17.28 -4.61 1.45
CA ASN A 188 17.77 -5.81 0.75
C ASN A 188 16.66 -6.83 0.43
N ASP A 189 15.61 -6.86 1.24
CA ASP A 189 14.45 -7.74 1.10
C ASP A 189 13.30 -7.08 0.33
N ALA A 190 13.51 -5.90 -0.26
CA ALA A 190 12.43 -5.18 -0.93
C ALA A 190 11.79 -5.97 -2.09
N ALA A 191 10.51 -5.73 -2.34
CA ALA A 191 9.67 -6.49 -3.27
C ALA A 191 9.65 -8.01 -3.02
N THR A 192 9.78 -8.45 -1.77
CA THR A 192 9.63 -9.86 -1.39
C THR A 192 8.53 -10.09 -0.35
N PRO A 193 8.01 -11.32 -0.23
CA PRO A 193 7.09 -11.67 0.85
C PRO A 193 7.66 -11.44 2.25
N ASN A 194 8.97 -11.66 2.42
CA ASN A 194 9.63 -11.45 3.71
C ASN A 194 9.56 -9.98 4.15
N TRP A 195 9.58 -9.03 3.21
CA TRP A 195 9.46 -7.62 3.53
C TRP A 195 8.08 -7.30 4.12
N ASP A 196 7.02 -7.80 3.49
CA ASP A 196 5.64 -7.61 3.95
C ASP A 196 5.36 -8.34 5.26
N LYS A 197 5.91 -9.54 5.43
CA LYS A 197 5.80 -10.33 6.66
C LYS A 197 6.51 -9.65 7.84
N ALA A 198 7.71 -9.12 7.61
CA ALA A 198 8.44 -8.38 8.63
C ALA A 198 7.75 -7.04 8.96
N ALA A 199 7.19 -6.37 7.96
CA ALA A 199 6.38 -5.16 8.14
C ALA A 199 5.10 -5.45 8.95
N HIS A 200 4.44 -6.60 8.71
CA HIS A 200 3.29 -7.04 9.50
C HIS A 200 3.64 -7.18 10.98
N GLN A 201 4.71 -7.91 11.29
CA GLN A 201 5.19 -8.11 12.67
C GLN A 201 5.52 -6.79 13.36
N ARG A 202 6.21 -5.88 12.66
CA ARG A 202 6.49 -4.53 13.19
C ARG A 202 5.22 -3.73 13.42
N ALA A 203 4.27 -3.77 12.49
CA ALA A 203 3.01 -3.05 12.60
C ALA A 203 2.17 -3.53 13.80
N GLU A 204 2.14 -4.84 14.09
CA GLU A 204 1.43 -5.36 15.26
C GLU A 204 1.96 -4.80 16.58
N ILE A 205 3.28 -4.56 16.66
CA ILE A 205 3.97 -4.05 17.85
C ILE A 205 3.88 -2.53 17.94
N LEU A 206 4.15 -1.83 16.83
CA LEU A 206 4.40 -0.38 16.82
C LEU A 206 3.13 0.46 16.63
N VAL A 207 2.10 -0.10 16.00
CA VAL A 207 0.86 0.64 15.75
C VAL A 207 -0.03 0.52 16.99
N PRO A 208 -0.52 1.62 17.58
CA PRO A 208 -1.38 1.55 18.76
C PRO A 208 -2.71 0.86 18.47
N LYS A 209 -3.32 0.28 19.50
CA LYS A 209 -4.71 -0.17 19.44
C LYS A 209 -5.62 1.05 19.68
N PRO A 210 -6.71 1.19 18.91
CA PRO A 210 -7.64 2.32 19.03
C PRO A 210 -8.54 2.26 20.26
#